data_AF-E8RA05-F1
#
_entry.id   AF-E8RA05-F1
#
_cell.length_a   1.000
_cell.length_b   1.000
_cell.length_c   1.000
_cell.angle_alpha   90.00
_cell.angle_beta   90.00
_cell.angle_gamma   90.00
#
_symmetry.space_group_name_H-M   'P 1'
#
loop_
_entity.id
_entity.type
_entity.pdbx_description
1 polymer ?
#
loop_
_entity_poly.entity_id
_entity_poly.type
_entity_poly.pdbx_seq_one_letter_code
_entity_poly.pdbx_strand_id
1 'polypeptide(L)'
;MPRRSSTEAAKIVEEVVGDIIDELVEKYYSDKVDEYVEYEELLAKIADEITRVVFKGKATVDDIEAYLYRLREKKGYAKLILSYLIGRALELREEVEGYMPVSDNTRT
;
A
#
# COMPACT_ATOMS: atom_id res chain seq x y z
N MET A 1 -3.06 19.63 -6.41
CA MET A 1 -3.38 18.59 -7.43
C MET A 1 -2.33 17.49 -7.35
N PRO A 2 -2.61 16.28 -6.80
CA PRO A 2 -1.62 15.20 -6.70
C PRO A 2 -1.98 13.92 -7.50
N ARG A 3 -3.01 13.92 -8.35
CA ARG A 3 -3.52 12.68 -8.98
C ARG A 3 -2.62 12.04 -10.06
N ARG A 4 -1.52 12.65 -10.51
CA ARG A 4 -0.64 12.06 -11.54
C ARG A 4 0.51 11.21 -10.97
N SER A 5 1.12 11.62 -9.86
CA SER A 5 2.28 10.91 -9.29
C SER A 5 1.88 9.62 -8.57
N SER A 6 0.70 9.57 -7.97
CA SER A 6 0.19 8.40 -7.25
C SER A 6 -0.05 7.21 -8.19
N THR A 7 -0.63 7.46 -9.38
CA THR A 7 -0.86 6.42 -10.40
C THR A 7 0.45 5.89 -11.00
N GLU A 8 1.47 6.75 -11.15
CA GLU A 8 2.77 6.33 -11.67
C GLU A 8 3.55 5.49 -10.65
N ALA A 9 3.53 5.88 -9.38
CA ALA A 9 4.17 5.11 -8.32
C ALA A 9 3.50 3.74 -8.12
N ALA A 10 2.16 3.65 -8.22
CA ALA A 10 1.44 2.38 -8.15
C ALA A 10 1.87 1.40 -9.26
N LYS A 11 2.01 1.88 -10.49
CA LYS A 11 2.49 1.05 -11.63
C LYS A 11 3.88 0.49 -11.38
N ILE A 12 4.79 1.30 -10.85
CA ILE A 12 6.15 0.83 -10.54
C ILE A 12 6.13 -0.23 -9.43
N VAL A 13 5.25 -0.09 -8.43
CA VAL A 13 5.08 -1.14 -7.42
C VAL A 13 4.61 -2.44 -8.07
N GLU A 14 3.62 -2.38 -8.97
CA GLU A 14 3.13 -3.53 -9.73
C GLU A 14 4.23 -4.18 -10.57
N GLU A 15 4.93 -3.39 -11.38
CA GLU A 15 5.96 -3.87 -12.30
C GLU A 15 7.15 -4.50 -11.57
N VAL A 16 7.59 -3.90 -10.47
CA VAL A 16 8.84 -4.31 -9.79
C VAL A 16 8.59 -5.39 -8.74
N VAL A 17 7.47 -5.37 -8.03
CA VAL A 17 7.21 -6.31 -6.91
C VAL A 17 5.79 -6.89 -6.88
N GLY A 18 4.98 -6.68 -7.91
CA GLY A 18 3.59 -7.17 -7.98
C GLY A 18 3.47 -8.67 -7.76
N ASP A 19 4.35 -9.48 -8.37
CA ASP A 19 4.39 -10.94 -8.18
C ASP A 19 4.61 -11.36 -6.72
N ILE A 20 5.39 -10.60 -5.95
CA ILE A 20 5.60 -10.87 -4.52
C ILE A 20 4.39 -10.42 -3.71
N ILE A 21 3.75 -9.30 -4.10
CA ILE A 21 2.53 -8.80 -3.47
C ILE A 21 1.40 -9.80 -3.68
N ASP A 22 1.21 -10.30 -4.90
CA ASP A 22 0.18 -11.31 -5.24
C ASP A 22 0.35 -12.56 -4.39
N GLU A 23 1.58 -13.10 -4.29
CA GLU A 23 1.87 -14.26 -3.46
C GLU A 23 1.50 -14.02 -1.99
N LEU A 24 1.78 -12.81 -1.46
CA LEU A 24 1.47 -12.47 -0.08
C LEU A 24 -0.03 -12.25 0.14
N VAL A 25 -0.70 -11.59 -0.79
CA VAL A 25 -2.14 -11.33 -0.75
C VAL A 25 -2.90 -12.65 -0.79
N GLU A 26 -2.62 -13.51 -1.77
CA GLU A 26 -3.26 -14.82 -1.90
C GLU A 26 -3.06 -15.67 -0.64
N LYS A 27 -1.87 -15.61 -0.02
CA LYS A 27 -1.53 -16.46 1.11
C LYS A 27 -2.05 -15.97 2.46
N TYR A 28 -2.12 -14.67 2.68
CA TYR A 28 -2.35 -14.10 4.02
C TYR A 28 -3.45 -13.04 4.09
N TYR A 29 -3.86 -12.47 2.96
CA TYR A 29 -4.76 -11.31 2.93
C TYR A 29 -5.94 -11.49 1.97
N SER A 30 -6.18 -12.71 1.44
CA SER A 30 -7.29 -13.00 0.52
C SER A 30 -8.61 -12.45 1.04
N ASP A 31 -8.90 -12.72 2.31
CA ASP A 31 -10.16 -12.36 2.98
C ASP A 31 -10.30 -10.85 3.22
N LYS A 32 -9.20 -10.10 3.15
CA LYS A 32 -9.15 -8.64 3.36
C LYS A 32 -9.10 -7.85 2.06
N VAL A 33 -8.64 -8.49 0.99
CA VAL A 33 -8.48 -7.92 -0.35
C VAL A 33 -9.61 -8.41 -1.27
N ASP A 34 -10.68 -8.96 -0.70
CA ASP A 34 -11.82 -9.50 -1.45
C ASP A 34 -12.50 -8.41 -2.31
N GLU A 35 -12.43 -8.64 -3.63
CA GLU A 35 -13.04 -8.00 -4.81
C GLU A 35 -13.11 -6.46 -4.96
N TYR A 36 -12.82 -5.63 -3.94
CA TYR A 36 -13.06 -4.16 -4.03
C TYR A 36 -12.05 -3.23 -3.38
N VAL A 37 -10.99 -3.72 -2.72
CA VAL A 37 -9.77 -2.89 -2.73
C VAL A 37 -9.30 -3.02 -4.17
N GLU A 38 -9.57 -2.01 -5.00
CA GLU A 38 -8.98 -1.98 -6.33
C GLU A 38 -7.49 -2.23 -6.09
N TYR A 39 -6.95 -3.34 -6.60
CA TYR A 39 -5.57 -3.76 -6.33
C TYR A 39 -4.60 -2.58 -6.57
N GLU A 40 -4.95 -1.72 -7.53
CA GLU A 40 -4.35 -0.40 -7.78
C GLU A 40 -4.29 0.53 -6.54
N GLU A 41 -5.35 0.64 -5.73
CA GLU A 41 -5.35 1.38 -4.47
C GLU A 41 -4.39 0.77 -3.44
N LEU A 42 -4.31 -0.56 -3.36
CA LEU A 42 -3.34 -1.22 -2.48
C LEU A 42 -1.92 -0.86 -2.92
N LEU A 43 -1.62 -0.94 -4.22
CA LEU A 43 -0.33 -0.57 -4.78
C LEU A 43 0.01 0.90 -4.51
N ALA A 44 -0.96 1.81 -4.70
CA ALA A 44 -0.80 3.22 -4.41
C ALA A 44 -0.51 3.46 -2.93
N LYS A 45 -1.23 2.80 -2.03
CA LYS A 45 -0.97 2.88 -0.58
C LYS A 45 0.40 2.32 -0.22
N ILE A 46 0.84 1.23 -0.83
CA ILE A 46 2.19 0.70 -0.61
C ILE A 46 3.24 1.73 -1.02
N ALA A 47 3.07 2.41 -2.16
CA ALA A 47 3.97 3.49 -2.57
C ALA A 47 3.97 4.67 -1.58
N ASP A 48 2.80 5.06 -1.07
CA ASP A 48 2.66 6.10 -0.05
C ASP A 48 3.34 5.69 1.28
N GLU A 49 3.19 4.44 1.69
CA GLU A 49 3.85 3.86 2.86
C GLU A 49 5.37 3.85 2.72
N ILE A 50 5.89 3.46 1.55
CA ILE A 50 7.33 3.53 1.26
C ILE A 50 7.82 4.97 1.38
N THR A 51 7.12 5.91 0.75
CA THR A 51 7.44 7.33 0.80
C THR A 51 7.46 7.84 2.25
N ARG A 52 6.48 7.45 3.07
CA ARG A 52 6.36 7.87 4.47
C ARG A 52 7.40 7.23 5.38
N VAL A 53 7.55 5.91 5.33
CA VAL A 53 8.35 5.12 6.28
C VAL A 53 9.83 5.15 5.90
N VAL A 54 10.16 4.94 4.62
CA VAL A 54 11.54 4.84 4.16
C VAL A 54 12.13 6.22 3.92
N PHE A 55 11.37 7.09 3.24
CA PHE A 55 11.87 8.38 2.75
C PHE A 55 11.36 9.59 3.54
N LYS A 56 10.58 9.37 4.61
CA LYS A 56 10.07 10.45 5.49
C LYS A 56 9.33 11.55 4.72
N GLY A 57 8.56 11.18 3.70
CA GLY A 57 7.78 12.08 2.86
C GLY A 57 8.57 12.79 1.74
N LYS A 58 9.83 12.40 1.48
CA LYS A 58 10.73 13.09 0.55
C LYS A 58 11.26 12.19 -0.57
N ALA A 59 10.42 11.31 -1.11
CA ALA A 59 10.78 10.45 -2.24
C ALA A 59 10.23 11.02 -3.55
N THR A 60 11.00 10.89 -4.61
CA THR A 60 10.52 10.92 -5.99
C THR A 60 10.06 9.53 -6.43
N VAL A 61 9.45 9.45 -7.62
CA VAL A 61 9.06 8.17 -8.23
C VAL A 61 10.29 7.30 -8.49
N ASP A 62 11.37 7.88 -9.02
CA ASP A 62 12.64 7.19 -9.28
C ASP A 62 13.28 6.63 -7.97
N ASP A 63 13.13 7.36 -6.85
CA ASP A 63 13.62 6.88 -5.55
C ASP A 63 12.88 5.62 -5.10
N ILE A 64 11.56 5.57 -5.33
CA ILE A 64 10.70 4.43 -5.00
C ILE A 64 11.08 3.23 -5.89
N GLU A 65 11.23 3.45 -7.20
CA GLU A 65 11.64 2.42 -8.15
C GLU A 65 12.98 1.79 -7.75
N ALA A 66 14.00 2.63 -7.53
CA ALA A 66 15.33 2.16 -7.16
C ALA A 66 15.33 1.40 -5.82
N TYR A 67 14.47 1.81 -4.87
CA TYR A 67 14.28 1.08 -3.62
C TYR A 67 13.67 -0.30 -3.85
N LEU A 68 12.63 -0.39 -4.67
CA LEU A 68 11.92 -1.65 -4.95
C LEU A 68 12.82 -2.65 -5.68
N TYR A 69 13.66 -2.22 -6.62
CA TYR A 69 14.63 -3.12 -7.26
C TYR A 69 15.62 -3.70 -6.24
N ARG A 70 16.21 -2.85 -5.39
CA ARG A 70 17.12 -3.32 -4.31
C ARG A 70 16.42 -4.24 -3.31
N LEU A 71 15.14 -3.99 -3.06
CA LEU A 71 14.33 -4.84 -2.19
C LEU A 71 14.12 -6.21 -2.83
N ARG A 72 13.74 -6.25 -4.11
CA ARG A 72 13.48 -7.47 -4.89
C ARG A 72 14.70 -8.40 -4.94
N GLU A 73 15.91 -7.86 -5.05
CA GLU A 73 17.17 -8.64 -5.02
C GLU A 73 17.29 -9.50 -3.76
N LYS A 74 16.62 -9.12 -2.67
CA LYS A 74 16.65 -9.79 -1.38
C LYS A 74 15.29 -10.42 -1.06
N LYS A 75 14.84 -11.39 -1.86
CA LYS A 75 13.49 -11.99 -1.82
C LYS A 75 12.96 -12.32 -0.41
N GLY A 76 13.78 -12.85 0.50
CA GLY A 76 13.36 -13.13 1.88
C GLY A 76 13.01 -11.88 2.68
N TYR A 77 13.84 -10.83 2.58
CA TYR A 77 13.57 -9.52 3.19
C TYR A 77 12.44 -8.78 2.47
N ALA A 78 12.33 -8.93 1.15
CA ALA A 78 11.24 -8.36 0.35
C ALA A 78 9.88 -8.83 0.87
N LYS A 79 9.70 -10.14 1.05
CA LYS A 79 8.45 -10.69 1.58
C LYS A 79 8.09 -10.14 2.95
N LEU A 80 9.07 -10.04 3.85
CA LEU A 80 8.85 -9.51 5.20
C LEU A 80 8.42 -8.03 5.17
N ILE A 81 9.16 -7.21 4.41
CA ILE A 81 8.90 -5.77 4.32
C ILE A 81 7.57 -5.51 3.60
N LEU A 82 7.30 -6.20 2.49
CA LEU A 82 6.05 -6.04 1.75
C LEU A 82 4.85 -6.52 2.56
N SER A 83 4.97 -7.62 3.32
CA SER A 83 3.91 -8.05 4.23
C SER A 83 3.60 -6.99 5.30
N TYR A 84 4.63 -6.36 5.87
CA TYR A 84 4.43 -5.23 6.79
C TYR A 84 3.72 -4.04 6.12
N LEU A 85 4.14 -3.65 4.91
CA LEU A 85 3.55 -2.53 4.19
C LEU A 85 2.09 -2.81 3.78
N ILE A 86 1.78 -4.03 3.32
CA ILE A 86 0.41 -4.47 3.02
C ILE A 86 -0.45 -4.39 4.27
N GLY A 87 0.01 -4.94 5.40
CA GLY A 87 -0.71 -4.88 6.67
C GLY A 87 -1.04 -3.44 7.07
N ARG A 88 -0.05 -2.53 7.00
CA ARG A 88 -0.24 -1.10 7.29
C ARG A 88 -1.22 -0.43 6.34
N ALA A 89 -1.15 -0.73 5.04
CA ALA A 89 -2.06 -0.19 4.04
C ALA A 89 -3.52 -0.61 4.28
N LEU A 90 -3.72 -1.83 4.76
CA LEU A 90 -5.04 -2.38 5.11
C LEU A 90 -5.54 -1.85 6.47
N GLU A 91 -4.70 -1.73 7.50
CA GLU A 91 -5.08 -1.17 8.80
C GLU A 91 -5.55 0.29 8.68
N LEU A 92 -4.86 1.11 7.88
CA LEU A 92 -5.29 2.48 7.59
C LEU A 92 -6.68 2.55 6.94
N ARG A 93 -7.10 1.49 6.25
CA ARG A 93 -8.46 1.42 5.71
C ARG A 93 -9.48 1.13 6.81
N GLU A 94 -9.20 0.16 7.68
CA GLU A 94 -10.08 -0.18 8.81
C GLU A 94 -10.27 1.01 9.76
N GLU A 95 -9.22 1.82 9.99
CA GLU A 95 -9.33 3.06 10.79
C GLU A 95 -10.22 4.12 10.11
N VAL A 96 -10.18 4.24 8.79
CA VAL A 96 -11.00 5.21 8.03
C VAL A 96 -12.46 4.76 7.90
N GLU A 97 -12.71 3.47 7.69
CA GLU A 97 -14.07 2.91 7.61
C GLU A 97 -14.73 2.76 8.99
N GLY A 98 -13.94 2.56 10.06
CA GLY A 98 -14.41 2.51 11.45
C GLY A 98 -14.85 3.86 12.02
N TYR A 99 -14.49 4.97 11.36
CA TYR A 99 -14.96 6.33 11.65
C TYR A 99 -16.15 6.70 10.76
N MET A 100 -17.27 5.97 10.86
CA MET A 100 -18.55 6.64 10.62
C MET A 100 -18.88 7.46 11.88
N PRO A 101 -18.84 8.80 11.85
CA PRO A 101 -19.39 9.57 12.96
C PRO A 101 -20.87 9.20 13.04
N VAL A 102 -21.26 8.59 14.16
CA VAL A 102 -22.67 8.54 14.56
C VAL A 102 -23.10 9.99 14.56
N SER A 103 -23.89 10.38 13.56
CA SER A 103 -24.49 11.71 13.54
C SER A 103 -25.29 11.80 14.82
N ASP A 104 -24.86 12.73 15.67
CA ASP A 104 -25.41 12.97 16.99
C ASP A 104 -26.85 13.48 16.80
N ASN A 105 -27.77 12.53 16.66
CA ASN A 105 -29.19 12.78 16.54
C ASN A 105 -29.84 12.49 17.90
N THR A 106 -29.32 13.13 18.94
CA THR A 106 -30.09 13.35 20.16
C THR A 106 -30.66 14.75 20.12
N ARG A 107 -31.90 14.79 19.63
CA ARG A 107 -32.92 15.76 20.00
C ARG A 107 -32.78 16.18 21.48
N THR A 108 -32.71 17.48 21.72
CA THR A 108 -33.61 18.21 22.64
C THR A 108 -33.54 19.69 22.32
#